data_AF-A0A4Y3G3H9-F1
#
_entry.id   AF-A0A4Y3G3H9-F1
#
_cell.length_a   1.000
_cell.length_b   1.000
_cell.length_c   1.000
_cell.angle_alpha   90.00
_cell.angle_beta   90.00
_cell.angle_gamma   90.00
#
_symmetry.space_group_name_H-M   'P 1'
#
loop_
_entity.id
_entity.type
_entity.pdbx_description
1 polymer ?
#
loop_
_entity_poly.entity_id
_entity_poly.type
_entity_poly.pdbx_seq_one_letter_code
_entity_poly.pdbx_strand_id
1 'polypeptide(L)'
;MADTTVTDELQVLDAEAQTPELPRPNAVEIGQERAQLLDLATYELRERRDALQREINELGCRKQQLEKEMYSNFAGQSDAIVRHVKGFQEYLSGSLRGLAQTVEQLELVSQPLRVQRSPLDQEQDNIEKSTTNILPAISEIFRPDEALIRSCLQQFLGQPDFYADPWKLRRSLEQADITLLEDWFFNQGGRGAQFSRGLRVHNILVSAAAITVLGKLYGDRFQCLILAGEPEHLGEWRRGLQDSLGLGREDFGPNSGIVLFDRCEALVERADRLEDQGELPLILVDSSERSVDIALLQFPLWLAFATRPGKQYEDDDLL
;
A
#
# COMPACT_ATOMS: atom_id res chain seq x y z
N MET A 1 25.44 -101.23 -72.89
CA MET A 1 26.69 -100.44 -72.84
C MET A 1 26.28 -98.98 -72.95
N ALA A 2 26.57 -98.22 -71.88
CA ALA A 2 26.49 -96.77 -71.68
C ALA A 2 25.09 -96.12 -71.82
N ASP A 3 24.35 -95.82 -70.74
CA ASP A 3 24.52 -94.77 -69.68
C ASP A 3 24.60 -93.33 -70.24
N THR A 4 23.92 -92.28 -69.78
CA THR A 4 22.78 -92.01 -68.85
C THR A 4 22.37 -90.53 -69.05
N THR A 5 21.06 -90.21 -69.10
CA THR A 5 20.35 -88.92 -68.75
C THR A 5 20.82 -87.58 -69.36
N VAL A 6 20.07 -86.77 -70.15
CA VAL A 6 18.64 -86.31 -70.12
C VAL A 6 18.26 -85.85 -68.70
N THR A 7 18.20 -84.57 -68.34
CA THR A 7 17.34 -83.51 -68.87
C THR A 7 17.82 -82.19 -68.25
N ASP A 8 17.98 -81.15 -69.05
CA ASP A 8 18.22 -79.78 -68.60
C ASP A 8 16.87 -79.04 -68.53
N GLU A 9 16.78 -78.07 -67.63
CA GLU A 9 15.69 -77.11 -67.41
C GLU A 9 14.34 -77.63 -66.85
N LEU A 10 14.08 -77.34 -65.57
CA LEU A 10 12.89 -76.61 -65.06
C LEU A 10 12.84 -76.60 -63.52
N GLN A 11 12.68 -75.38 -62.95
CA GLN A 11 12.05 -75.03 -61.66
C GLN A 11 12.81 -75.38 -60.34
N VAL A 12 13.37 -74.39 -59.62
CA VAL A 12 12.76 -73.56 -58.53
C VAL A 12 12.68 -74.32 -57.18
N LEU A 13 13.19 -73.68 -56.10
CA LEU A 13 13.33 -74.09 -54.66
C LEU A 13 14.68 -74.82 -54.39
N ASP A 14 15.52 -74.54 -53.40
CA ASP A 14 15.48 -73.75 -52.16
C ASP A 14 16.95 -73.40 -51.78
N ALA A 15 17.21 -72.16 -51.38
CA ALA A 15 17.73 -71.75 -50.06
C ALA A 15 19.14 -72.23 -49.67
N GLU A 16 20.11 -71.30 -49.69
CA GLU A 16 20.97 -70.96 -48.54
C GLU A 16 21.89 -69.78 -48.92
N ALA A 17 21.33 -68.57 -48.86
CA ALA A 17 22.12 -67.34 -48.90
C ALA A 17 22.54 -66.99 -47.46
N GLN A 18 23.78 -67.28 -47.11
CA GLN A 18 24.43 -66.70 -45.93
C GLN A 18 24.48 -65.18 -46.07
N THR A 19 23.64 -64.49 -45.30
CA THR A 19 23.64 -63.04 -45.12
C THR A 19 24.32 -62.73 -43.79
N PRO A 20 25.14 -61.65 -43.68
CA PRO A 20 25.81 -61.31 -42.42
C PRO A 20 24.80 -60.85 -41.39
N GLU A 21 24.80 -61.49 -40.23
CA GLU A 21 23.93 -61.18 -39.11
C GLU A 21 24.37 -59.86 -38.45
N LEU A 22 23.53 -58.82 -38.53
CA LEU A 22 23.67 -57.59 -37.75
C LEU A 22 23.50 -57.91 -36.25
N PRO A 23 24.28 -57.29 -35.34
CA PRO A 23 24.19 -57.57 -33.91
C PRO A 23 22.82 -57.12 -33.39
N ARG A 24 22.03 -58.08 -32.89
CA ARG A 24 20.79 -57.79 -32.16
C ARG A 24 21.18 -57.23 -30.79
N PRO A 25 20.62 -56.09 -30.32
CA PRO A 25 20.88 -55.63 -28.96
C PRO A 25 20.38 -56.68 -27.97
N ASN A 26 21.26 -57.12 -27.07
CA ASN A 26 20.94 -58.14 -26.08
C ASN A 26 19.82 -57.63 -25.18
N ALA A 27 18.67 -58.31 -25.16
CA ALA A 27 17.54 -57.99 -24.26
C ALA A 27 17.94 -57.98 -22.76
N VAL A 28 19.09 -58.58 -22.43
CA VAL A 28 19.70 -58.58 -21.09
C VAL A 28 20.31 -57.22 -20.73
N GLU A 29 20.92 -56.50 -21.68
CA GLU A 29 21.57 -55.21 -21.45
C GLU A 29 20.54 -54.11 -21.15
N ILE A 30 19.43 -54.10 -21.89
CA ILE A 30 18.31 -53.16 -21.67
C ILE A 30 17.66 -53.37 -20.28
N GLY A 31 17.58 -54.62 -19.81
CA GLY A 31 17.09 -54.94 -18.47
C GLY A 31 18.03 -54.49 -17.35
N GLN A 32 19.34 -54.58 -17.57
CA GLN A 32 20.37 -54.15 -16.63
C GLN A 32 20.46 -52.63 -16.52
N GLU A 33 20.41 -51.90 -17.64
CA GLU A 33 20.39 -50.43 -17.65
C GLU A 33 19.15 -49.89 -16.93
N ARG A 34 17.98 -50.49 -17.14
CA ARG A 34 16.75 -50.10 -16.45
C ARG A 34 16.82 -50.35 -14.94
N ALA A 35 17.44 -51.44 -14.51
CA ALA A 35 17.66 -51.72 -13.09
C ALA A 35 18.58 -50.67 -12.45
N GLN A 36 19.67 -50.30 -13.13
CA GLN A 36 20.60 -49.25 -12.66
C GLN A 36 19.93 -47.88 -12.57
N LEU A 37 19.08 -47.52 -13.54
CA LEU A 37 18.32 -46.28 -13.50
C LEU A 37 17.31 -46.25 -12.34
N LEU A 38 16.64 -47.37 -12.05
CA LEU A 38 15.74 -47.48 -10.91
C LEU A 38 16.50 -47.37 -9.59
N ASP A 39 17.67 -48.00 -9.47
CA ASP A 39 18.51 -47.90 -8.27
C ASP A 39 18.97 -46.45 -8.03
N LEU A 40 19.40 -45.75 -9.08
CA LEU A 40 19.77 -44.33 -9.01
C LEU A 40 18.58 -43.45 -8.60
N ALA A 41 17.40 -43.66 -9.19
CA ALA A 41 16.20 -42.90 -8.84
C ALA A 41 15.77 -43.15 -7.37
N THR A 42 15.86 -44.39 -6.89
CA THR A 42 15.56 -44.69 -5.48
C THR A 42 16.60 -44.12 -4.52
N TYR A 43 17.86 -44.05 -4.93
CA TYR A 43 18.92 -43.40 -4.17
C TYR A 43 18.66 -41.89 -4.05
N GLU A 44 18.36 -41.20 -5.15
CA GLU A 44 18.08 -39.77 -5.15
C GLU A 44 16.85 -39.42 -4.29
N LEU A 45 15.79 -40.23 -4.35
CA LEU A 45 14.61 -40.06 -3.50
C LEU A 45 14.92 -40.24 -2.00
N ARG A 46 15.80 -41.18 -1.65
CA ARG A 46 16.25 -41.37 -0.26
C ARG A 46 17.08 -40.18 0.21
N GLU A 47 17.98 -39.68 -0.62
CA GLU A 47 18.79 -38.50 -0.31
C GLU A 47 17.92 -37.26 -0.06
N ARG A 48 16.94 -37.00 -0.94
CA ARG A 48 15.98 -35.88 -0.77
C ARG A 48 15.15 -36.04 0.49
N ARG A 49 14.66 -37.25 0.79
CA ARG A 49 13.94 -37.53 2.04
C ARG A 49 14.82 -37.23 3.26
N ASP A 50 16.08 -37.65 3.24
CA ASP A 50 17.00 -37.47 4.36
C ASP A 50 17.43 -36.00 4.52
N ALA A 51 17.47 -35.22 3.44
CA ALA A 51 17.64 -33.76 3.48
C ALA A 51 16.43 -33.06 4.12
N LEU A 52 15.21 -33.37 3.67
CA LEU A 52 13.99 -32.81 4.23
C LEU A 52 13.82 -33.17 5.72
N GLN A 53 14.18 -34.39 6.11
CA GLN A 53 14.10 -34.81 7.51
C GLN A 53 15.05 -33.99 8.41
N ARG A 54 16.23 -33.61 7.90
CA ARG A 54 17.17 -32.74 8.63
C ARG A 54 16.62 -31.32 8.78
N GLU A 55 16.05 -30.78 7.72
CA GLU A 55 15.45 -29.44 7.74
C GLU A 55 14.26 -29.36 8.71
N ILE A 56 13.39 -30.38 8.71
CA ILE A 56 12.27 -30.48 9.67
C ILE A 56 12.79 -30.48 11.12
N ASN A 57 13.87 -31.22 11.39
CA ASN A 57 14.45 -31.27 12.74
C ASN A 57 15.08 -29.92 13.14
N GLU A 58 15.74 -29.22 12.21
CA GLU A 58 16.30 -27.89 12.44
C GLU A 58 15.21 -26.86 12.73
N LEU A 59 14.15 -26.83 11.91
CA LEU A 59 12.99 -25.97 12.12
C LEU A 59 12.28 -26.29 13.44
N GLY A 60 12.17 -27.58 13.80
CA GLY A 60 11.61 -28.01 15.08
C GLY A 60 12.40 -27.49 16.29
N CYS A 61 13.74 -27.59 16.22
CA CYS A 61 14.62 -27.04 17.25
C CYS A 61 14.47 -25.52 17.38
N ARG A 62 14.45 -24.81 16.24
CA ARG A 62 14.29 -23.36 16.21
C ARG A 62 12.94 -22.89 16.75
N LYS A 63 11.86 -23.61 16.42
CA LYS A 63 10.53 -23.37 16.98
C LYS A 63 10.53 -23.50 18.51
N GLN A 64 11.12 -24.57 19.04
CA GLN A 64 11.19 -24.78 20.50
C GLN A 64 12.03 -23.69 21.20
N GLN A 65 13.10 -23.22 20.55
CA GLN A 65 13.89 -22.11 21.07
C GLN A 65 13.06 -20.82 21.11
N LEU A 66 12.37 -20.48 20.02
CA LEU A 66 11.49 -19.31 19.97
C LEU A 66 10.35 -19.37 20.98
N GLU A 67 9.76 -20.55 21.19
CA GLU A 67 8.73 -20.73 22.23
C GLU A 67 9.30 -20.45 23.63
N LYS A 68 10.51 -20.95 23.95
CA LYS A 68 11.17 -20.67 25.24
C LYS A 68 11.50 -19.19 25.41
N GLU A 69 11.96 -18.53 24.36
CA GLU A 69 12.22 -17.09 24.35
C GLU A 69 10.93 -16.28 24.54
N MET A 70 9.83 -16.70 23.90
CA MET A 70 8.52 -16.08 24.13
C MET A 70 8.07 -16.24 25.58
N TYR A 71 8.10 -17.45 26.14
CA TYR A 71 7.68 -17.68 27.53
C TYR A 71 8.54 -16.93 28.56
N SER A 72 9.85 -16.83 28.33
CA SER A 72 10.74 -16.10 29.24
C SER A 72 10.57 -14.58 29.12
N ASN A 73 10.36 -14.05 27.91
CA ASN A 73 10.22 -12.62 27.67
C ASN A 73 8.82 -12.09 28.05
N PHE A 74 7.76 -12.90 27.92
CA PHE A 74 6.39 -12.52 28.23
C PHE A 74 6.13 -12.36 29.74
N ALA A 75 6.82 -13.14 30.57
CA ALA A 75 6.72 -13.05 32.02
C ALA A 75 7.22 -11.69 32.58
N GLY A 76 8.21 -11.08 31.94
CA GLY A 76 8.77 -9.77 32.35
C GLY A 76 7.99 -8.57 31.81
N GLN A 77 7.53 -8.62 30.56
CA GLN A 77 6.82 -7.50 29.94
C GLN A 77 5.38 -7.35 30.45
N SER A 78 4.71 -8.44 30.80
CA SER A 78 3.32 -8.39 31.31
C SER A 78 3.22 -7.67 32.67
N ASP A 79 4.19 -7.86 33.56
CA ASP A 79 4.22 -7.20 34.87
C ASP A 79 4.55 -5.70 34.75
N ALA A 80 5.39 -5.32 33.77
CA ALA A 80 5.60 -3.91 33.43
C ALA A 80 4.31 -3.26 32.90
N ILE A 81 3.59 -3.94 32.00
CA ILE A 81 2.31 -3.44 31.45
C ILE A 81 1.27 -3.26 32.56
N VAL A 82 1.14 -4.20 33.50
CA VAL A 82 0.20 -4.09 34.63
C VAL A 82 0.53 -2.88 35.52
N ARG A 83 1.81 -2.61 35.80
CA ARG A 83 2.21 -1.41 36.56
C ARG A 83 1.90 -0.11 35.82
N HIS A 84 2.15 -0.06 34.51
CA HIS A 84 1.84 1.10 33.69
C HIS A 84 0.33 1.37 33.60
N VAL A 85 -0.49 0.32 33.42
CA VAL A 85 -1.96 0.44 33.39
C VAL A 85 -2.49 0.93 34.74
N LYS A 86 -1.95 0.43 35.86
CA LYS A 86 -2.33 0.89 37.20
C LYS A 86 -1.93 2.34 37.45
N GLY A 87 -0.73 2.75 37.03
CA GLY A 87 -0.27 4.14 37.14
C GLY A 87 -1.12 5.11 36.31
N PHE A 88 -1.57 4.68 35.13
CA PHE A 88 -2.50 5.46 34.31
C PHE A 88 -3.88 5.62 34.97
N GLN A 89 -4.40 4.55 35.58
CA GLN A 89 -5.65 4.61 36.34
C GLN A 89 -5.54 5.57 37.54
N GLU A 90 -4.44 5.53 38.29
CA GLU A 90 -4.18 6.44 39.41
C GLU A 90 -4.10 7.91 38.93
N TYR A 91 -3.41 8.17 37.81
CA TYR A 91 -3.31 9.51 37.21
C TYR A 91 -4.67 10.06 36.76
N LEU A 92 -5.46 9.29 36.02
CA LEU A 92 -6.81 9.69 35.57
C LEU A 92 -7.72 10.03 36.74
N SER A 93 -7.68 9.21 37.80
CA SER A 93 -8.49 9.45 39.00
C SER A 93 -8.10 10.75 39.74
N GLY A 94 -6.82 11.13 39.70
CA GLY A 94 -6.33 12.39 40.26
C GLY A 94 -6.71 13.60 39.41
N SER A 95 -6.51 13.50 38.09
CA SER A 95 -6.80 14.59 37.14
C SER A 95 -8.29 14.95 37.09
N LEU A 96 -9.19 13.95 37.14
CA LEU A 96 -10.64 14.20 37.19
C LEU A 96 -11.09 14.86 38.48
N ARG A 97 -10.48 14.52 39.62
CA ARG A 97 -10.77 15.17 40.91
C ARG A 97 -10.31 16.64 40.91
N GLY A 98 -9.15 16.92 40.29
CA GLY A 98 -8.65 18.28 40.11
C GLY A 98 -9.57 19.13 39.24
N LEU A 99 -10.06 18.58 38.12
CA LEU A 99 -11.01 19.27 37.23
C LEU A 99 -12.38 19.51 37.89
N ALA A 100 -12.87 18.59 38.71
CA ALA A 100 -14.12 18.80 39.45
C ALA A 100 -14.00 19.97 40.45
N GLN A 101 -12.85 20.08 41.14
CA GLN A 101 -12.58 21.19 42.06
C GLN A 101 -12.43 22.54 41.35
N THR A 102 -11.87 22.59 40.14
CA THR A 102 -11.78 23.85 39.38
C THR A 102 -13.13 24.30 38.86
N VAL A 103 -14.03 23.37 38.50
CA VAL A 103 -15.40 23.71 38.08
C VAL A 103 -16.25 24.23 39.24
N GLU A 104 -16.07 23.74 40.47
CA GLU A 104 -16.76 24.29 41.66
C GLU A 104 -16.35 25.73 42.01
N GLN A 105 -15.14 26.17 41.61
CA GLN A 105 -14.65 27.53 41.87
C GLN A 105 -15.09 28.55 40.80
N LEU A 106 -15.68 28.10 39.69
CA LEU A 106 -16.20 28.99 38.64
C LEU A 106 -17.63 29.45 38.98
N GLU A 107 -17.72 30.61 39.64
CA GLU A 107 -18.98 31.35 39.81
C GLU A 107 -19.42 31.95 38.46
N LEU A 108 -20.31 31.23 37.75
CA LEU A 108 -20.92 31.69 36.50
C LEU A 108 -21.98 32.77 36.78
N VAL A 109 -21.56 34.03 36.80
CA VAL A 109 -22.48 35.19 36.83
C VAL A 109 -23.14 35.35 35.45
N SER A 110 -24.40 34.94 35.33
CA SER A 110 -25.21 35.21 34.13
C SER A 110 -25.65 36.68 34.09
N GLN A 111 -25.16 37.46 33.13
CA GLN A 111 -25.67 38.82 32.89
C GLN A 111 -26.97 38.77 32.06
N PRO A 112 -28.05 39.47 32.46
CA PRO A 112 -29.28 39.51 31.68
C PRO A 112 -29.13 40.39 30.44
N LEU A 113 -29.31 39.79 29.27
CA LEU A 113 -29.29 40.45 27.95
C LEU A 113 -30.46 41.44 27.82
N ARG A 114 -30.18 42.74 27.70
CA ARG A 114 -31.16 43.74 27.23
C ARG A 114 -31.23 43.70 25.71
N VAL A 115 -32.39 43.36 25.17
CA VAL A 115 -32.67 43.35 23.73
C VAL A 115 -32.75 44.80 23.23
N GLN A 116 -31.69 45.29 22.58
CA GLN A 116 -31.76 46.45 21.69
C GLN A 116 -32.28 46.02 20.32
N ARG A 117 -33.04 46.90 19.66
CA ARG A 117 -33.67 46.65 18.36
C ARG A 117 -32.62 46.38 17.27
N SER A 118 -33.03 45.57 16.29
CA SER A 118 -32.18 44.95 15.27
C SER A 118 -31.58 45.97 14.27
N PRO A 119 -30.35 45.77 13.78
CA PRO A 119 -29.61 46.72 12.93
C PRO A 119 -30.12 46.88 11.49
N LEU A 120 -31.20 46.19 11.09
CA LEU A 120 -31.70 46.18 9.70
C LEU A 120 -32.12 47.57 9.18
N ASP A 121 -32.48 48.50 10.06
CA ASP A 121 -32.94 49.84 9.67
C ASP A 121 -31.79 50.85 9.47
N GLN A 122 -30.51 50.47 9.68
CA GLN A 122 -29.36 51.35 9.43
C GLN A 122 -28.47 50.91 8.25
N GLU A 123 -28.72 49.74 7.65
CA GLU A 123 -27.88 49.16 6.59
C GLU A 123 -28.24 49.62 5.16
N GLN A 124 -29.02 50.69 4.99
CA GLN A 124 -29.26 51.26 3.65
C GLN A 124 -28.15 52.21 3.15
N ASP A 125 -27.19 52.59 4.01
CA ASP A 125 -26.11 53.53 3.65
C ASP A 125 -24.68 52.97 3.71
N ASN A 126 -24.50 51.67 4.01
CA ASN A 126 -23.14 51.11 4.23
C ASN A 126 -22.88 49.77 3.52
N ILE A 127 -23.38 49.61 2.29
CA ILE A 127 -23.05 48.47 1.41
C ILE A 127 -21.54 48.45 1.05
N GLU A 128 -20.81 49.53 1.30
CA GLU A 128 -19.36 49.60 1.11
C GLU A 128 -18.61 49.52 2.45
N LYS A 129 -18.21 48.29 2.79
CA LYS A 129 -17.07 47.88 3.64
C LYS A 129 -17.49 47.02 4.83
N SER A 130 -16.68 45.97 5.01
CA SER A 130 -16.60 45.08 6.18
C SER A 130 -17.74 44.08 6.40
N THR A 131 -17.68 42.96 5.67
CA THR A 131 -17.98 41.65 6.25
C THR A 131 -16.84 40.69 5.95
N THR A 132 -15.96 40.51 6.94
CA THR A 132 -14.99 39.41 6.97
C THR A 132 -15.31 38.56 8.19
N ASN A 133 -15.35 37.25 7.95
CA ASN A 133 -15.30 36.11 8.86
C ASN A 133 -16.58 35.63 9.55
N ILE A 134 -17.21 34.61 8.94
CA ILE A 134 -17.42 33.30 9.59
C ILE A 134 -17.19 32.23 8.50
N LEU A 135 -16.18 31.36 8.72
CA LEU A 135 -15.54 30.43 7.78
C LEU A 135 -14.63 31.12 6.74
N PRO A 136 -13.31 30.85 6.74
CA PRO A 136 -12.53 31.07 5.54
C PRO A 136 -13.24 30.30 4.42
N ALA A 137 -13.40 30.90 3.24
CA ALA A 137 -13.74 30.10 2.07
C ALA A 137 -12.75 28.92 2.04
N ILE A 138 -13.20 27.70 1.74
CA ILE A 138 -12.38 26.47 1.85
C ILE A 138 -11.05 26.62 1.08
N SER A 139 -11.02 27.47 0.04
CA SER A 139 -9.85 27.93 -0.72
C SER A 139 -8.78 28.71 0.07
N GLU A 140 -9.09 29.21 1.27
CA GLU A 140 -8.22 30.08 2.07
C GLU A 140 -7.29 29.29 3.01
N ILE A 141 -7.48 27.98 3.18
CA ILE A 141 -6.66 27.15 4.08
C ILE A 141 -5.17 27.22 3.67
N PHE A 142 -4.92 27.18 2.36
CA PHE A 142 -3.56 27.15 1.78
C PHE A 142 -3.07 28.52 1.30
N ARG A 143 -3.88 29.57 1.38
CA ARG A 143 -3.50 30.92 0.95
C ARG A 143 -2.28 31.49 1.66
N PRO A 144 -2.11 31.33 2.99
CA PRO A 144 -0.93 31.84 3.69
C PRO A 144 0.39 31.27 3.11
N ASP A 145 0.35 30.03 2.64
CA ASP A 145 1.51 29.28 2.16
C ASP A 145 1.55 29.15 0.62
N GLU A 146 0.75 29.94 -0.11
CA GLU A 146 0.64 29.84 -1.57
C GLU A 146 1.99 29.94 -2.28
N ALA A 147 2.85 30.86 -1.86
CA ALA A 147 4.19 31.02 -2.44
C ALA A 147 5.07 29.78 -2.22
N LEU A 148 4.96 29.14 -1.05
CA LEU A 148 5.69 27.92 -0.72
C LEU A 148 5.17 26.75 -1.56
N ILE A 149 3.85 26.59 -1.67
CA ILE A 149 3.23 25.54 -2.47
C ILE A 149 3.62 25.68 -3.94
N ARG A 150 3.45 26.88 -4.52
CA ARG A 150 3.82 27.13 -5.93
C ARG A 150 5.31 26.90 -6.19
N SER A 151 6.19 27.31 -5.29
CA SER A 151 7.63 27.07 -5.45
C SER A 151 7.97 25.58 -5.40
N CYS A 152 7.32 24.79 -4.53
CA CYS A 152 7.48 23.34 -4.50
C CYS A 152 6.98 22.69 -5.79
N LEU A 153 5.80 23.09 -6.28
CA LEU A 153 5.24 22.58 -7.53
C LEU A 153 6.11 22.92 -8.74
N GLN A 154 6.68 24.13 -8.80
CA GLN A 154 7.64 24.51 -9.84
C GLN A 154 8.93 23.69 -9.77
N GLN A 155 9.42 23.37 -8.57
CA GLN A 155 10.59 22.51 -8.40
C GLN A 155 10.37 21.12 -9.02
N PHE A 156 9.14 20.59 -8.96
CA PHE A 156 8.83 19.27 -9.50
C PHE A 156 8.85 19.18 -11.03
N LEU A 157 8.80 20.31 -11.75
CA LEU A 157 8.99 20.37 -13.21
C LEU A 157 10.47 20.23 -13.62
N GLY A 158 11.39 20.35 -12.66
CA GLY A 158 12.82 20.26 -12.88
C GLY A 158 13.31 18.84 -13.15
N GLN A 159 14.63 18.66 -13.08
CA GLN A 159 15.23 17.34 -13.22
C GLN A 159 14.91 16.45 -12.01
N PRO A 160 14.60 15.16 -12.23
CA PRO A 160 14.34 14.22 -11.14
C PRO A 160 15.58 14.01 -10.28
N ASP A 161 15.42 14.06 -8.96
CA ASP A 161 16.48 13.78 -7.99
C ASP A 161 16.32 12.37 -7.41
N PHE A 162 16.95 11.39 -8.05
CA PHE A 162 16.88 9.98 -7.62
C PHE A 162 17.45 9.70 -6.23
N TYR A 163 18.27 10.61 -5.70
CA TYR A 163 18.97 10.45 -4.41
C TYR A 163 18.41 11.37 -3.33
N ALA A 164 17.26 12.00 -3.57
CA ALA A 164 16.64 12.86 -2.59
C ALA A 164 16.37 12.10 -1.27
N ASP A 165 16.50 12.83 -0.15
CA ASP A 165 16.19 12.32 1.18
C ASP A 165 14.76 11.75 1.25
N PRO A 166 14.46 10.83 2.18
CA PRO A 166 13.10 10.34 2.40
C PRO A 166 12.09 11.48 2.50
N TRP A 167 10.87 11.25 2.01
CA TRP A 167 9.77 12.23 1.96
C TRP A 167 9.96 13.40 1.00
N LYS A 168 11.03 13.40 0.20
CA LYS A 168 11.20 14.31 -0.95
C LYS A 168 10.89 13.58 -2.24
N LEU A 169 10.26 14.30 -3.17
CA LEU A 169 9.93 13.77 -4.47
C LEU A 169 11.20 13.51 -5.31
N ARG A 170 11.38 12.26 -5.75
CA ARG A 170 12.51 11.79 -6.56
C ARG A 170 12.26 11.81 -8.06
N ARG A 171 11.00 11.95 -8.47
CA ARG A 171 10.53 11.97 -9.86
C ARG A 171 10.09 13.38 -10.25
N SER A 172 10.08 13.67 -11.54
CA SER A 172 9.55 14.93 -12.07
C SER A 172 8.07 14.79 -12.43
N LEU A 173 7.30 15.86 -12.31
CA LEU A 173 5.90 15.91 -12.75
C LEU A 173 5.76 16.61 -14.10
N GLU A 174 4.64 16.35 -14.76
CA GLU A 174 4.23 17.08 -15.95
C GLU A 174 3.45 18.34 -15.59
N GLN A 175 3.40 19.31 -16.51
CA GLN A 175 2.62 20.54 -16.30
C GLN A 175 1.14 20.28 -16.00
N ALA A 176 0.56 19.24 -16.61
CA ALA A 176 -0.83 18.86 -16.37
C ALA A 176 -1.07 18.42 -14.92
N ASP A 177 -0.14 17.71 -14.30
CA ASP A 177 -0.25 17.31 -12.90
C ASP A 177 -0.12 18.51 -11.96
N ILE A 178 0.79 19.43 -12.29
CA ILE A 178 0.93 20.66 -11.52
C ILE A 178 -0.36 21.45 -11.54
N THR A 179 -1.00 21.61 -12.71
CA THR A 179 -2.29 22.32 -12.79
C THR A 179 -3.39 21.64 -11.98
N LEU A 180 -3.39 20.30 -11.94
CA LEU A 180 -4.33 19.52 -11.13
C LEU A 180 -4.10 19.74 -9.63
N LEU A 181 -2.84 19.71 -9.18
CA LEU A 181 -2.47 19.97 -7.79
C LEU A 181 -2.77 21.42 -7.39
N GLU A 182 -2.49 22.40 -8.24
CA GLU A 182 -2.84 23.80 -8.00
C GLU A 182 -4.35 23.98 -7.84
N ASP A 183 -5.16 23.36 -8.71
CA ASP A 183 -6.62 23.39 -8.59
C ASP A 183 -7.09 22.74 -7.27
N TRP A 184 -6.53 21.58 -6.94
CA TRP A 184 -6.86 20.89 -5.69
C TRP A 184 -6.49 21.71 -4.45
N PHE A 185 -5.31 22.34 -4.41
CA PHE A 185 -4.89 23.17 -3.28
C PHE A 185 -5.69 24.47 -3.18
N PHE A 186 -5.84 25.22 -4.28
CA PHE A 186 -6.31 26.61 -4.23
C PHE A 186 -7.80 26.78 -4.52
N ASN A 187 -8.38 25.96 -5.39
CA ASN A 187 -9.81 26.06 -5.72
C ASN A 187 -10.65 25.09 -4.87
N GLN A 188 -10.11 23.91 -4.59
CA GLN A 188 -10.79 22.87 -3.83
C GLN A 188 -10.40 22.83 -2.34
N GLY A 189 -9.39 23.62 -1.94
CA GLY A 189 -8.94 23.73 -0.55
C GLY A 189 -8.50 22.41 0.06
N GLY A 190 -7.91 21.52 -0.75
CA GLY A 190 -7.45 20.20 -0.33
C GLY A 190 -8.56 19.13 -0.25
N ARG A 191 -9.75 19.41 -0.78
CA ARG A 191 -10.90 18.49 -0.76
C ARG A 191 -11.47 18.35 -2.15
N GLY A 192 -11.18 17.25 -2.83
CA GLY A 192 -11.84 17.01 -4.10
C GLY A 192 -11.41 15.79 -4.86
N ALA A 193 -12.23 15.47 -5.86
CA ALA A 193 -11.96 14.40 -6.78
C ALA A 193 -11.33 14.96 -8.05
N GLN A 194 -10.33 14.24 -8.56
CA GLN A 194 -9.58 14.58 -9.77
C GLN A 194 -9.72 13.45 -10.77
N PHE A 195 -9.81 13.79 -12.05
CA PHE A 195 -9.87 12.75 -13.09
C PHE A 195 -8.51 12.06 -13.20
N SER A 196 -8.51 10.74 -13.06
CA SER A 196 -7.33 9.95 -13.35
C SER A 196 -6.95 10.08 -14.82
N ARG A 197 -5.64 10.15 -15.08
CA ARG A 197 -5.07 10.18 -16.44
C ARG A 197 -4.96 8.79 -17.08
N GLY A 198 -5.50 7.76 -16.42
CA GLY A 198 -5.66 6.41 -16.97
C GLY A 198 -4.63 5.39 -16.48
N LEU A 199 -3.49 5.83 -15.92
CA LEU A 199 -2.47 4.94 -15.37
C LEU A 199 -2.32 5.21 -13.87
N ARG A 200 -2.37 4.16 -13.04
CA ARG A 200 -2.29 4.27 -11.58
C ARG A 200 -0.98 4.91 -11.12
N VAL A 201 0.13 4.63 -11.80
CA VAL A 201 1.45 5.22 -11.52
C VAL A 201 1.40 6.75 -11.53
N HIS A 202 0.61 7.36 -12.42
CA HIS A 202 0.48 8.83 -12.46
C HIS A 202 -0.32 9.35 -11.26
N ASN A 203 -1.40 8.66 -10.86
CA ASN A 203 -2.15 9.02 -9.66
C ASN A 203 -1.28 8.93 -8.40
N ILE A 204 -0.44 7.88 -8.31
CA ILE A 204 0.52 7.70 -7.22
C ILE A 204 1.55 8.84 -7.21
N LEU A 205 2.07 9.23 -8.38
CA LEU A 205 3.05 10.31 -8.49
C LEU A 205 2.48 11.67 -8.09
N VAL A 206 1.26 11.99 -8.53
CA VAL A 206 0.52 13.19 -8.11
C VAL A 206 0.32 13.19 -6.59
N SER A 207 -0.06 12.05 -6.04
CA SER A 207 -0.23 11.88 -4.60
C SER A 207 1.09 12.04 -3.83
N ALA A 208 2.20 11.51 -4.34
CA ALA A 208 3.52 11.68 -3.76
C ALA A 208 3.94 13.16 -3.73
N ALA A 209 3.64 13.92 -4.79
CA ALA A 209 3.88 15.35 -4.82
C ALA A 209 3.02 16.09 -3.78
N ALA A 210 1.73 15.74 -3.66
CA ALA A 210 0.87 16.30 -2.62
C ALA A 210 1.39 15.99 -1.20
N ILE A 211 1.80 14.75 -0.94
CA ILE A 211 2.42 14.33 0.33
C ILE A 211 3.68 15.13 0.62
N THR A 212 4.55 15.35 -0.39
CA THR A 212 5.79 16.13 -0.22
C THR A 212 5.49 17.57 0.18
N VAL A 213 4.49 18.21 -0.47
CA VAL A 213 4.09 19.58 -0.16
C VAL A 213 3.49 19.65 1.26
N LEU A 214 2.57 18.74 1.59
CA LEU A 214 1.91 18.71 2.89
C LEU A 214 2.88 18.36 4.02
N GLY A 215 3.87 17.50 3.79
CA GLY A 215 4.94 17.22 4.73
C GLY A 215 5.80 18.46 5.03
N LYS A 216 6.06 19.32 4.03
CA LYS A 216 6.75 20.60 4.27
C LYS A 216 5.90 21.61 5.07
N LEU A 217 4.58 21.57 4.91
CA LEU A 217 3.65 22.50 5.58
C LEU A 217 3.35 22.09 7.03
N TYR A 218 3.06 20.80 7.24
CA TYR A 218 2.52 20.28 8.49
C TYR A 218 3.51 19.41 9.29
N GLY A 219 4.61 18.98 8.66
CA GLY A 219 5.65 18.16 9.29
C GLY A 219 5.08 16.84 9.82
N ASP A 220 5.48 16.48 11.04
CA ASP A 220 5.13 15.21 11.67
C ASP A 220 3.66 15.09 12.12
N ARG A 221 2.90 16.20 12.07
CA ARG A 221 1.47 16.19 12.45
C ARG A 221 0.56 15.64 11.35
N PHE A 222 1.13 15.26 10.21
CA PHE A 222 0.40 14.82 9.04
C PHE A 222 0.58 13.30 8.86
N GLN A 223 -0.51 12.59 8.62
CA GLN A 223 -0.48 11.17 8.25
C GLN A 223 -1.30 10.93 6.99
N CYS A 224 -0.76 10.12 6.10
CA CYS A 224 -1.37 9.75 4.83
C CYS A 224 -2.08 8.41 4.95
N LEU A 225 -3.37 8.38 4.63
CA LEU A 225 -4.23 7.20 4.64
C LEU A 225 -4.66 6.90 3.20
N ILE A 226 -4.34 5.72 2.69
CA ILE A 226 -4.63 5.33 1.31
C ILE A 226 -5.71 4.26 1.31
N LEU A 227 -6.79 4.49 0.55
CA LEU A 227 -7.84 3.51 0.31
C LEU A 227 -7.66 2.88 -1.07
N ALA A 228 -7.46 1.57 -1.10
CA ALA A 228 -7.47 0.78 -2.32
C ALA A 228 -8.05 -0.61 -2.05
N GLY A 229 -9.18 -0.95 -2.70
CA GLY A 229 -9.94 -2.15 -2.37
C GLY A 229 -9.28 -3.50 -2.66
N GLU A 230 -8.23 -3.56 -3.49
CA GLU A 230 -7.58 -4.81 -3.88
C GLU A 230 -6.12 -4.90 -3.39
N PRO A 231 -5.64 -6.09 -2.98
CA PRO A 231 -4.29 -6.27 -2.43
C PRO A 231 -3.19 -5.95 -3.45
N GLU A 232 -3.46 -6.15 -4.74
CA GLU A 232 -2.55 -5.81 -5.84
C GLU A 232 -2.35 -4.30 -5.92
N HIS A 233 -3.44 -3.54 -5.81
CA HIS A 233 -3.41 -2.08 -5.80
C HIS A 233 -2.69 -1.55 -4.56
N LEU A 234 -2.90 -2.14 -3.38
CA LEU A 234 -2.14 -1.78 -2.18
C LEU A 234 -0.63 -2.00 -2.38
N GLY A 235 -0.26 -3.09 -3.04
CA GLY A 235 1.12 -3.40 -3.40
C GLY A 235 1.73 -2.35 -4.35
N GLU A 236 0.97 -1.93 -5.36
CA GLU A 236 1.38 -0.87 -6.29
C GLU A 236 1.52 0.49 -5.62
N TRP A 237 0.56 0.89 -4.80
CA TRP A 237 0.62 2.14 -4.03
C TRP A 237 1.86 2.16 -3.13
N ARG A 238 2.12 1.07 -2.40
CA ARG A 238 3.34 0.96 -1.59
C ARG A 238 4.60 1.10 -2.44
N ARG A 239 4.73 0.33 -3.52
CA ARG A 239 5.92 0.35 -4.39
C ARG A 239 6.13 1.71 -5.06
N GLY A 240 5.05 2.30 -5.58
CA GLY A 240 5.09 3.59 -6.26
C GLY A 240 5.46 4.74 -5.30
N LEU A 241 4.97 4.71 -4.06
CA LEU A 241 5.38 5.69 -3.04
C LEU A 241 6.82 5.47 -2.56
N GLN A 242 7.25 4.23 -2.39
CA GLN A 242 8.66 3.91 -2.08
C GLN A 242 9.60 4.45 -3.16
N ASP A 243 9.27 4.27 -4.44
CA ASP A 243 10.07 4.78 -5.55
C ASP A 243 10.01 6.31 -5.66
N SER A 244 8.82 6.90 -5.49
CA SER A 244 8.61 8.34 -5.70
C SER A 244 9.14 9.19 -4.54
N LEU A 245 9.09 8.70 -3.30
CA LEU A 245 9.45 9.44 -2.07
C LEU A 245 10.66 8.88 -1.34
N GLY A 246 11.21 7.74 -1.79
CA GLY A 246 12.37 7.13 -1.15
C GLY A 246 12.10 6.47 0.20
N LEU A 247 10.87 6.01 0.42
CA LEU A 247 10.43 5.47 1.69
C LEU A 247 10.92 4.03 1.91
N GLY A 248 11.17 3.69 3.17
CA GLY A 248 11.53 2.37 3.64
C GLY A 248 10.31 1.47 3.86
N ARG A 249 10.48 0.40 4.64
CA ARG A 249 9.35 -0.45 5.09
C ARG A 249 8.76 0.07 6.40
N GLU A 250 9.59 0.73 7.19
CA GLU A 250 9.32 1.37 8.47
C GLU A 250 8.37 2.57 8.36
N ASP A 251 8.37 3.25 7.21
CA ASP A 251 7.47 4.39 6.94
C ASP A 251 6.01 3.97 6.69
N PHE A 252 5.77 2.65 6.53
CA PHE A 252 4.44 2.08 6.33
C PHE A 252 3.98 1.33 7.57
N GLY A 253 2.85 1.74 8.14
CA GLY A 253 2.25 1.05 9.26
C GLY A 253 1.48 1.97 10.20
N PRO A 254 0.79 1.41 11.21
CA PRO A 254 -0.13 2.17 12.05
C PRO A 254 0.50 3.33 12.84
N ASN A 255 1.79 3.21 13.16
CA ASN A 255 2.56 4.22 13.89
C ASN A 255 3.50 5.02 12.97
N SER A 256 3.33 4.87 11.66
CA SER A 256 4.18 5.45 10.63
C SER A 256 3.39 6.46 9.81
N GLY A 257 4.08 7.32 9.06
CA GLY A 257 3.43 8.42 8.34
C GLY A 257 2.48 7.99 7.21
N ILE A 258 2.57 6.74 6.71
CA ILE A 258 1.65 6.22 5.67
C ILE A 258 0.98 4.91 6.11
N VAL A 259 -0.34 4.85 5.98
CA VAL A 259 -1.15 3.65 6.24
C VAL A 259 -1.99 3.33 5.01
N LEU A 260 -2.04 2.05 4.63
CA LEU A 260 -2.89 1.59 3.52
C LEU A 260 -4.05 0.73 4.06
N PHE A 261 -5.23 0.93 3.48
CA PHE A 261 -6.48 0.28 3.86
C PHE A 261 -7.17 -0.35 2.64
N ASP A 262 -7.69 -1.55 2.84
CA ASP A 262 -8.59 -2.23 1.91
C ASP A 262 -10.07 -1.91 2.17
N ARG A 263 -10.40 -1.47 3.39
CA ARG A 263 -11.77 -1.13 3.82
C ARG A 263 -11.89 0.32 4.27
N CYS A 264 -12.93 0.99 3.79
CA CYS A 264 -13.22 2.38 4.15
C CYS A 264 -13.54 2.54 5.65
N GLU A 265 -14.27 1.59 6.25
CA GLU A 265 -14.65 1.63 7.68
C GLU A 265 -13.42 1.76 8.61
N ALA A 266 -12.39 0.95 8.36
CA ALA A 266 -11.16 0.97 9.14
C ALA A 266 -10.34 2.26 8.93
N LEU A 267 -10.41 2.83 7.72
CA LEU A 267 -9.78 4.11 7.41
C LEU A 267 -10.47 5.25 8.18
N VAL A 268 -11.79 5.30 8.16
CA VAL A 268 -12.58 6.33 8.88
C VAL A 268 -12.29 6.27 10.38
N GLU A 269 -12.32 5.08 10.98
CA GLU A 269 -12.01 4.93 12.41
C GLU A 269 -10.58 5.39 12.73
N ARG A 270 -9.61 5.14 11.85
CA ARG A 270 -8.24 5.64 12.03
C ARG A 270 -8.17 7.15 11.91
N ALA A 271 -8.84 7.72 10.91
CA ALA A 271 -8.86 9.16 10.66
C ALA A 271 -9.50 9.92 11.83
N ASP A 272 -10.61 9.43 12.38
CA ASP A 272 -11.24 10.01 13.59
C ASP A 272 -10.24 10.05 14.77
N ARG A 273 -9.53 8.94 15.02
CA ARG A 273 -8.51 8.89 16.08
C ARG A 273 -7.36 9.87 15.85
N LEU A 274 -7.01 10.16 14.59
CA LEU A 274 -5.97 11.13 14.26
C LEU A 274 -6.43 12.56 14.54
N GLU A 275 -7.66 12.89 14.16
CA GLU A 275 -8.25 14.20 14.49
C GLU A 275 -8.36 14.42 15.99
N ASP A 276 -8.79 13.39 16.74
CA ASP A 276 -8.83 13.42 18.21
C ASP A 276 -7.44 13.68 18.85
N GLN A 277 -6.38 13.26 18.17
CA GLN A 277 -4.99 13.49 18.57
C GLN A 277 -4.43 14.85 18.11
N GLY A 278 -5.22 15.63 17.36
CA GLY A 278 -4.79 16.90 16.76
C GLY A 278 -3.85 16.72 15.57
N GLU A 279 -3.79 15.52 15.00
CA GLU A 279 -3.09 15.21 13.76
C GLU A 279 -4.02 15.42 12.55
N LEU A 280 -3.42 15.57 11.38
CA LEU A 280 -4.13 15.88 10.14
C LEU A 280 -4.13 14.65 9.21
N PRO A 281 -5.28 13.97 9.04
CA PRO A 281 -5.38 12.87 8.09
C PRO A 281 -5.50 13.42 6.66
N LEU A 282 -4.60 13.00 5.77
CA LEU A 282 -4.79 13.09 4.32
C LEU A 282 -5.30 11.77 3.80
N ILE A 283 -6.46 11.81 3.16
CA ILE A 283 -7.08 10.61 2.63
C ILE A 283 -6.90 10.57 1.12
N LEU A 284 -6.26 9.53 0.62
CA LEU A 284 -6.08 9.26 -0.80
C LEU A 284 -6.98 8.11 -1.20
N VAL A 285 -7.85 8.32 -2.19
CA VAL A 285 -8.74 7.27 -2.69
C VAL A 285 -8.29 6.87 -4.09
N ASP A 286 -7.97 5.58 -4.26
CA ASP A 286 -7.59 5.03 -5.54
C ASP A 286 -8.75 5.08 -6.55
N SER A 287 -8.38 5.16 -7.82
CA SER A 287 -9.29 5.16 -8.96
C SER A 287 -10.02 3.86 -9.22
N SER A 288 -9.58 2.75 -8.63
CA SER A 288 -10.33 1.49 -8.63
C SER A 288 -11.54 1.53 -7.69
N GLU A 289 -11.56 2.46 -6.74
CA GLU A 289 -12.63 2.54 -5.75
C GLU A 289 -13.93 3.02 -6.41
N ARG A 290 -14.95 2.15 -6.42
CA ARG A 290 -16.22 2.41 -7.12
C ARG A 290 -17.19 3.25 -6.29
N SER A 291 -17.03 3.22 -4.97
CA SER A 291 -17.91 3.89 -4.02
C SER A 291 -17.11 4.32 -2.81
N VAL A 292 -17.34 5.55 -2.37
CA VAL A 292 -16.71 6.09 -1.17
C VAL A 292 -17.80 6.33 -0.13
N ASP A 293 -17.51 6.01 1.13
CA ASP A 293 -18.42 6.29 2.22
C ASP A 293 -18.55 7.81 2.43
N ILE A 294 -19.76 8.28 2.71
CA ILE A 294 -20.06 9.70 2.95
C ILE A 294 -19.28 10.21 4.16
N ALA A 295 -19.01 9.34 5.15
CA ALA A 295 -18.21 9.68 6.32
C ALA A 295 -16.82 10.21 5.94
N LEU A 296 -16.20 9.73 4.85
CA LEU A 296 -14.88 10.18 4.40
C LEU A 296 -14.86 11.68 4.04
N LEU A 297 -16.00 12.23 3.61
CA LEU A 297 -16.11 13.63 3.19
C LEU A 297 -16.09 14.61 4.37
N GLN A 298 -16.18 14.13 5.61
CA GLN A 298 -16.11 14.97 6.81
C GLN A 298 -14.68 15.46 7.09
N PHE A 299 -13.67 14.70 6.64
CA PHE A 299 -12.26 14.97 6.92
C PHE A 299 -11.73 16.18 6.15
N PRO A 300 -10.72 16.87 6.69
CA PRO A 300 -10.24 18.13 6.16
C PRO A 300 -9.51 18.01 4.84
N LEU A 301 -8.80 16.91 4.60
CA LEU A 301 -8.02 16.70 3.39
C LEU A 301 -8.33 15.35 2.77
N TRP A 302 -8.81 15.38 1.52
CA TRP A 302 -8.98 14.18 0.73
C TRP A 302 -8.80 14.45 -0.76
N LEU A 303 -8.16 13.49 -1.42
CA LEU A 303 -7.94 13.47 -2.86
C LEU A 303 -8.40 12.12 -3.40
N ALA A 304 -9.46 12.15 -4.21
CA ALA A 304 -9.98 10.95 -4.85
C ALA A 304 -9.66 10.97 -6.34
N PHE A 305 -9.15 9.86 -6.88
CA PHE A 305 -9.00 9.72 -8.32
C PHE A 305 -10.26 9.09 -8.90
N ALA A 306 -10.92 9.75 -9.85
CA ALA A 306 -12.06 9.21 -10.55
C ALA A 306 -11.66 8.76 -11.96
N THR A 307 -12.10 7.57 -12.39
CA THR A 307 -11.97 7.16 -13.78
C THR A 307 -12.85 8.05 -14.66
N ARG A 308 -12.29 8.54 -15.78
CA ARG A 308 -13.07 9.34 -16.73
C ARG A 308 -14.15 8.44 -17.35
N PRO A 309 -15.42 8.86 -17.42
CA PRO A 309 -16.47 8.06 -18.05
C PRO A 309 -16.06 7.73 -19.50
N GLY A 310 -15.91 6.43 -19.80
CA GLY A 310 -15.50 5.92 -21.12
C GLY A 310 -14.06 5.39 -21.23
N LYS A 311 -13.23 5.47 -20.19
CA LYS A 311 -11.95 4.76 -20.10
C LYS A 311 -11.97 3.86 -18.86
N GLN A 312 -12.25 2.58 -19.05
CA GLN A 312 -11.90 1.57 -18.05
C GLN A 312 -10.37 1.42 -18.05
N TYR A 313 -9.78 1.05 -16.91
CA TYR A 313 -8.40 0.59 -16.90
C TYR A 313 -8.30 -0.56 -17.91
N GLU A 314 -7.63 -0.33 -19.02
CA GLU A 314 -7.01 -1.42 -19.75
C GLU A 314 -5.85 -1.83 -18.85
N ASP A 315 -6.11 -2.81 -17.98
CA ASP A 315 -5.03 -3.63 -17.44
C ASP A 315 -4.32 -4.17 -18.67
N ASP A 316 -3.08 -3.72 -18.87
CA ASP A 316 -2.21 -4.13 -19.96
C ASP A 316 -1.79 -5.59 -19.70
N ASP A 317 -2.74 -6.52 -19.84
CA ASP A 317 -2.52 -7.92 -20.19
C ASP A 317 -2.09 -7.95 -21.67
N LEU A 318 -0.89 -7.43 -21.95
CA LEU A 318 -0.20 -7.68 -23.20
C LEU A 318 0.86 -8.76 -22.96
N LEU A 319 0.41 -9.99 -23.24
CA LEU A 319 1.14 -11.18 -23.75
C LEU A 319 2.68 -11.15 -23.73
#